data_AF-A0A8T3QZ74-F1
#
_entry.id   AF-A0A8T3QZ74-F1
#
_cell.length_a   1.000
_cell.length_b   1.000
_cell.length_c   1.000
_cell.angle_alpha   90.00
_cell.angle_beta   90.00
_cell.angle_gamma   90.00
#
_symmetry.space_group_name_H-M   'P 1'
#
loop_
_entity.id
_entity.type
_entity.pdbx_description
1 polymer ?
#
loop_
_entity_poly.entity_id
_entity_poly.type
_entity_poly.pdbx_seq_one_letter_code
_entity_poly.pdbx_strand_id
1 'polypeptide(L)'
;MRRYSVAAICHVSSPVMRRLVRASAIFAVIPQTSMSIHGSTTVMIGMLGQFSRSEGGMRLQRRRFSEPSDVRTIPRGRIDIVELDDTVVGRMTYEPGWRWSVDVKPIAGTDTCQYHHLGVTQSGRLRAQMADGTELEVGPGDIFEIPPGHDAWVVGDEPWISVDFEAMRTYGKQRDQRDERILASIV
;
A
#
# COMPACT_ATOMS: atom_id res chain seq x y z
N MET A 1 -6.55 45.15 22.79
CA MET A 1 -6.45 43.83 22.15
C MET A 1 -5.00 43.38 22.16
N ARG A 2 -4.64 42.41 23.01
CA ARG A 2 -3.27 41.89 23.16
C ARG A 2 -3.00 40.84 22.08
N ARG A 3 -1.94 41.04 21.30
CA ARG A 3 -1.41 40.06 20.35
C ARG A 3 -0.42 39.17 21.11
N TYR A 4 -0.62 37.86 21.07
CA TYR A 4 0.37 36.87 21.50
C TYR A 4 0.91 36.18 20.24
N SER A 5 2.17 36.43 19.92
CA SER A 5 2.95 35.57 19.01
C SER A 5 3.76 34.62 19.88
N VAL A 6 3.49 33.32 19.76
CA VAL A 6 4.36 32.28 20.33
C VAL A 6 5.08 31.63 19.15
N ALA A 7 6.32 32.04 18.93
CA ALA A 7 7.26 31.34 18.06
C ALA A 7 7.92 30.22 18.89
N ALA A 8 7.64 28.97 18.55
CA ALA A 8 8.37 27.83 19.11
C ALA A 8 9.70 27.70 18.38
N ILE A 9 10.78 28.09 19.04
CA ILE A 9 12.16 27.82 18.62
C ILE A 9 12.53 26.46 19.22
N CYS A 10 12.44 25.39 18.43
CA CYS A 10 13.06 24.11 18.79
C CYS A 10 14.53 24.14 18.39
N HIS A 11 15.39 24.45 19.37
CA HIS A 11 16.83 24.18 19.30
C HIS A 11 17.06 22.67 19.46
N VAL A 12 17.54 22.00 18.42
CA VAL A 12 18.14 20.67 18.54
C VAL A 12 19.64 20.82 18.28
N SER A 13 20.40 20.86 19.37
CA SER A 13 21.85 20.78 19.38
C SER A 13 22.26 19.32 19.51
N SER A 14 22.80 18.70 18.45
CA SER A 14 23.76 17.59 18.61
C SER A 14 24.62 17.42 17.35
N PRO A 15 25.96 17.52 17.45
CA PRO A 15 26.88 17.40 16.33
C PRO A 15 27.47 15.99 16.27
N VAL A 16 27.03 15.16 15.31
CA VAL A 16 27.76 13.94 14.92
C VAL A 16 28.01 13.93 13.42
N MET A 17 29.14 14.55 13.09
CA MET A 17 30.18 14.10 12.16
C MET A 17 29.75 13.62 10.75
N ARG A 18 30.04 14.52 9.80
CA ARG A 18 30.25 14.29 8.37
C ARG A 18 31.51 13.43 8.13
N ARG A 19 31.48 12.58 7.10
CA ARG A 19 32.58 12.05 6.23
C ARG A 19 32.14 10.66 5.74
N LEU A 20 31.98 10.35 4.45
CA LEU A 20 33.00 10.34 3.40
C LEU A 20 32.33 10.41 2.02
N VAL A 21 32.66 11.46 1.25
CA VAL A 21 32.57 11.45 -0.21
C VAL A 21 33.90 10.89 -0.71
N ARG A 22 33.88 9.77 -1.43
CA ARG A 22 34.97 9.37 -2.32
C ARG A 22 34.41 9.20 -3.72
N ALA A 23 34.71 10.20 -4.55
CA ALA A 23 34.59 10.14 -5.99
C ALA A 23 35.56 9.09 -6.54
N SER A 24 35.09 8.30 -7.50
CA SER A 24 35.94 7.57 -8.44
C SER A 24 35.32 7.76 -9.82
N ALA A 25 35.68 8.87 -10.45
CA ALA A 25 35.42 9.10 -11.86
C ALA A 25 36.56 8.43 -12.64
N ILE A 26 36.28 7.29 -13.25
CA ILE A 26 37.15 6.69 -14.25
C ILE A 26 36.87 7.42 -15.56
N PHE A 27 37.77 8.35 -15.92
CA PHE A 27 37.81 8.92 -17.26
C PHE A 27 38.38 7.87 -18.22
N ALA A 28 37.50 7.22 -18.99
CA ALA A 28 37.92 6.44 -20.15
C ALA A 28 38.17 7.40 -21.31
N VAL A 29 39.45 7.56 -21.67
CA VAL A 29 39.89 8.24 -22.89
C VAL A 29 39.62 7.31 -24.07
N ILE A 30 38.60 7.62 -24.86
CA ILE A 30 38.32 6.93 -26.13
C ILE A 30 39.08 7.68 -27.24
N PRO A 31 39.99 7.05 -28.00
CA PRO A 31 40.66 7.70 -29.12
C PRO A 31 39.67 7.97 -30.26
N GLN A 32 39.59 9.23 -30.69
CA GLN A 32 38.86 9.62 -31.88
C GLN A 32 39.64 9.21 -33.13
N THR A 33 39.18 8.16 -33.81
CA THR A 33 39.54 7.94 -35.22
C THR A 33 38.50 8.61 -36.10
N SER A 34 38.91 9.69 -36.77
CA SER A 34 38.14 10.36 -37.80
C SER A 34 38.08 9.49 -39.06
N MET A 35 36.87 9.13 -39.49
CA MET A 35 36.63 8.61 -40.83
C MET A 35 35.48 9.41 -41.45
N SER A 36 35.85 10.23 -42.43
CA SER A 36 34.94 11.08 -43.18
C SER A 36 34.08 10.21 -44.11
N ILE A 37 32.78 10.13 -43.86
CA ILE A 37 31.81 9.58 -44.81
C ILE A 37 30.78 10.68 -45.09
N HIS A 38 30.74 11.10 -46.36
CA HIS A 38 29.69 11.93 -46.93
C HIS A 38 28.38 11.14 -46.94
N GLY A 39 27.34 11.67 -46.32
CA GLY A 39 25.99 11.10 -46.41
C GLY A 39 25.02 11.79 -45.47
N SER A 40 24.03 12.47 -46.05
CA SER A 40 22.92 13.19 -45.44
C SER A 40 22.63 12.93 -43.96
N THR A 41 22.73 14.00 -43.18
CA THR A 41 22.09 14.17 -41.88
C THR A 41 20.60 13.87 -41.97
N THR A 42 20.16 12.77 -41.37
CA THR A 42 18.81 12.61 -40.85
C THR A 42 18.94 11.95 -39.49
N VAL A 43 18.99 12.81 -38.47
CA VAL A 43 18.95 12.37 -37.08
C VAL A 43 17.50 12.01 -36.79
N MET A 44 17.18 10.72 -36.73
CA MET A 44 15.93 10.24 -36.16
C MET A 44 15.99 10.41 -34.63
N ILE A 45 15.80 11.64 -34.16
CA ILE A 45 15.55 11.96 -32.76
C ILE A 45 14.20 11.35 -32.37
N GLY A 46 14.27 10.30 -31.54
CA GLY A 46 13.32 10.02 -30.47
C GLY A 46 11.84 9.98 -30.82
N MET A 47 11.36 8.82 -31.27
CA MET A 47 10.02 8.39 -30.85
C MET A 47 10.16 7.64 -29.52
N LEU A 48 10.64 8.37 -28.50
CA LEU A 48 10.25 8.05 -27.13
C LEU A 48 8.75 8.29 -27.11
N GLY A 49 7.99 7.21 -27.33
CA GLY A 49 6.59 7.18 -26.96
C GLY A 49 6.52 7.76 -25.57
N GLN A 50 5.90 8.93 -25.46
CA GLN A 50 5.59 9.55 -24.21
C GLN A 50 4.66 8.56 -23.52
N PHE A 51 5.24 7.64 -22.75
CA PHE A 51 4.56 7.11 -21.59
C PHE A 51 4.31 8.34 -20.73
N SER A 52 3.20 9.01 -21.01
CA SER A 52 2.52 9.79 -20.01
C SER A 52 2.21 8.78 -18.92
N ARG A 53 3.16 8.61 -17.97
CA ARG A 53 2.74 8.48 -16.59
C ARG A 53 1.78 9.63 -16.43
N SER A 54 0.53 9.32 -16.14
CA SER A 54 -0.37 10.35 -15.63
C SER A 54 0.39 11.04 -14.51
N GLU A 55 0.85 12.26 -14.75
CA GLU A 55 1.20 13.18 -13.68
C GLU A 55 -0.13 13.57 -13.03
N GLY A 56 -0.76 12.60 -12.37
CA GLY A 56 -1.86 12.83 -11.47
C GLY A 56 -1.25 13.39 -10.20
N GLY A 57 -0.82 14.66 -10.24
CA GLY A 57 -0.45 15.38 -9.03
C GLY A 57 -1.59 15.28 -8.01
N MET A 58 -1.25 15.30 -6.72
CA MET A 58 -2.25 15.31 -5.65
C MET A 58 -3.30 16.37 -5.94
N ARG A 59 -4.55 15.95 -6.08
CA ARG A 59 -5.69 16.83 -6.38
C ARG A 59 -6.77 16.68 -5.30
N LEU A 60 -7.60 17.71 -5.16
CA LEU A 60 -8.74 17.68 -4.25
C LEU A 60 -9.75 16.62 -4.71
N GLN A 61 -10.03 15.66 -3.85
CA GLN A 61 -10.91 14.53 -4.17
C GLN A 61 -11.83 14.16 -3.01
N ARG A 62 -12.95 13.55 -3.37
CA ARG A 62 -13.91 12.95 -2.45
C ARG A 62 -14.36 11.60 -3.00
N ARG A 63 -14.46 10.61 -2.11
CA ARG A 63 -15.12 9.31 -2.33
C ARG A 63 -16.02 9.00 -1.13
N ARG A 64 -16.91 8.03 -1.29
CA ARG A 64 -17.82 7.55 -0.24
C ARG A 64 -17.81 6.02 -0.27
N PHE A 65 -17.83 5.38 0.89
CA PHE A 65 -18.01 3.92 0.95
C PHE A 65 -19.40 3.44 0.51
N SER A 66 -20.38 4.34 0.41
CA SER A 66 -21.70 4.03 -0.18
C SER A 66 -21.67 3.85 -1.70
N GLU A 67 -20.58 4.30 -2.35
CA GLU A 67 -20.34 4.19 -3.79
C GLU A 67 -18.89 3.71 -4.00
N PRO A 68 -18.58 2.47 -3.58
CA PRO A 68 -17.22 1.96 -3.60
C PRO A 68 -16.73 1.72 -5.04
N SER A 69 -15.42 1.86 -5.24
CA SER A 69 -14.73 1.53 -6.49
C SER A 69 -14.70 0.03 -6.76
N ASP A 70 -14.63 -0.78 -5.70
CA ASP A 70 -14.63 -2.24 -5.74
C ASP A 70 -15.27 -2.78 -4.45
N VAL A 71 -15.88 -3.96 -4.55
CA VAL A 71 -16.49 -4.65 -3.41
C VAL A 71 -15.97 -6.08 -3.41
N ARG A 72 -15.29 -6.45 -2.33
CA ARG A 72 -14.75 -7.80 -2.16
C ARG A 72 -15.55 -8.54 -1.11
N THR A 73 -15.94 -9.76 -1.43
CA THR A 73 -16.65 -10.64 -0.50
C THR A 73 -15.77 -11.82 -0.14
N ILE A 74 -15.61 -12.01 1.15
CA ILE A 74 -14.97 -13.18 1.76
C ILE A 74 -16.03 -13.88 2.64
N PRO A 75 -15.87 -15.15 2.99
CA PRO A 75 -16.76 -15.79 3.96
C PRO A 75 -16.88 -14.94 5.23
N ARG A 76 -18.12 -14.65 5.65
CA ARG A 76 -18.43 -13.79 6.81
C ARG A 76 -17.77 -12.41 6.79
N GLY A 77 -17.40 -11.91 5.62
CA GLY A 77 -16.77 -10.60 5.53
C GLY A 77 -17.02 -9.88 4.21
N ARG A 78 -17.01 -8.56 4.28
CA ARG A 78 -17.16 -7.65 3.15
C ARG A 78 -16.11 -6.56 3.25
N ILE A 79 -15.57 -6.15 2.11
CA ILE A 79 -14.61 -5.06 2.02
C ILE A 79 -15.07 -4.09 0.93
N ASP A 80 -15.42 -2.87 1.32
CA ASP A 80 -15.73 -1.77 0.40
C ASP A 80 -14.46 -0.96 0.14
N ILE A 81 -14.01 -0.90 -1.12
CA ILE A 81 -12.77 -0.24 -1.51
C ILE A 81 -13.08 1.12 -2.13
N VAL A 82 -12.33 2.15 -1.75
CA VAL A 82 -12.33 3.45 -2.43
C VAL A 82 -10.92 3.80 -2.87
N GLU A 83 -10.78 4.26 -4.11
CA GLU A 83 -9.50 4.65 -4.69
C GLU A 83 -9.44 6.17 -4.92
N LEU A 84 -8.33 6.77 -4.46
CA LEU A 84 -7.98 8.17 -4.53
C LEU A 84 -6.57 8.28 -5.14
N ASP A 85 -6.51 8.16 -6.47
CA ASP A 85 -5.25 8.01 -7.21
C ASP A 85 -4.38 6.88 -6.62
N ASP A 86 -3.24 7.20 -6.03
CA ASP A 86 -2.32 6.21 -5.45
C ASP A 86 -2.72 5.74 -4.05
N THR A 87 -3.76 6.32 -3.45
CA THR A 87 -4.26 5.92 -2.12
C THR A 87 -5.46 4.99 -2.27
N VAL A 88 -5.39 3.82 -1.64
CA VAL A 88 -6.50 2.86 -1.58
C VAL A 88 -6.93 2.70 -0.13
N VAL A 89 -8.17 3.03 0.17
CA VAL A 89 -8.75 2.90 1.51
C VAL A 89 -9.86 1.86 1.45
N GLY A 90 -9.93 0.99 2.45
CA GLY A 90 -10.95 -0.05 2.54
C GLY A 90 -11.72 0.05 3.82
N ARG A 91 -13.04 -0.16 3.75
CA ARG A 91 -13.87 -0.42 4.91
C ARG A 91 -14.10 -1.93 5.01
N MET A 92 -13.61 -2.54 6.07
CA MET A 92 -13.81 -3.95 6.36
C MET A 92 -15.01 -4.11 7.28
N THR A 93 -15.85 -5.10 7.01
CA THR A 93 -16.95 -5.54 7.86
C THR A 93 -16.85 -7.04 8.02
N TYR A 94 -16.59 -7.50 9.23
CA TYR A 94 -16.49 -8.92 9.58
C TYR A 94 -17.60 -9.29 10.56
N GLU A 95 -18.36 -10.32 10.22
CA GLU A 95 -19.49 -10.79 11.01
C GLU A 95 -19.04 -11.59 12.24
N PRO A 96 -19.89 -11.71 13.27
CA PRO A 96 -19.64 -12.60 14.40
C PRO A 96 -19.22 -14.01 13.98
N GLY A 97 -18.19 -14.52 14.63
CA GLY A 97 -17.58 -15.81 14.32
C GLY A 97 -16.61 -15.81 13.13
N TRP A 98 -16.42 -14.68 12.44
CA TRP A 98 -15.36 -14.54 11.45
C TRP A 98 -13.98 -14.75 12.08
N ARG A 99 -13.12 -15.50 11.40
CA ARG A 99 -11.72 -15.69 11.77
C ARG A 99 -10.86 -15.85 10.52
N TRP A 100 -9.75 -15.11 10.42
CA TRP A 100 -8.88 -15.11 9.25
C TRP A 100 -8.43 -16.53 8.86
N SER A 101 -7.97 -17.34 9.82
CA SER A 101 -7.54 -18.72 9.56
C SER A 101 -8.65 -19.68 9.11
N VAL A 102 -9.92 -19.32 9.27
CA VAL A 102 -11.08 -20.11 8.82
C VAL A 102 -11.61 -19.57 7.48
N ASP A 103 -11.83 -18.27 7.40
CA ASP A 103 -12.57 -17.63 6.32
C ASP A 103 -11.67 -17.16 5.17
N VAL A 104 -10.42 -16.79 5.46
CA VAL A 104 -9.52 -16.17 4.48
C VAL A 104 -8.36 -17.07 4.10
N LYS A 105 -7.81 -17.84 5.04
CA LYS A 105 -6.72 -18.79 4.78
C LYS A 105 -6.96 -19.69 3.55
N PRO A 106 -8.15 -20.30 3.33
CA PRO A 106 -8.40 -21.13 2.16
C PRO A 106 -8.28 -20.37 0.82
N ILE A 107 -8.49 -19.05 0.84
CA ILE A 107 -8.43 -18.17 -0.33
C ILE A 107 -7.01 -17.61 -0.50
N ALA A 108 -6.36 -17.22 0.62
CA ALA A 108 -5.04 -16.62 0.62
C ALA A 108 -3.91 -17.63 0.36
N GLY A 109 -4.09 -18.89 0.78
CA GLY A 109 -3.09 -19.94 0.61
C GLY A 109 -1.86 -19.80 1.53
N THR A 110 -1.95 -19.00 2.59
CA THR A 110 -0.90 -18.81 3.60
C THR A 110 -1.35 -19.29 4.97
N ASP A 111 -0.41 -19.54 5.89
CA ASP A 111 -0.76 -20.01 7.24
C ASP A 111 -1.30 -18.92 8.16
N THR A 112 -0.84 -17.68 7.95
CA THR A 112 -1.28 -16.46 8.65
C THR A 112 -1.46 -15.33 7.65
N CYS A 113 -2.14 -14.25 8.05
CA CYS A 113 -2.28 -13.05 7.24
C CYS A 113 -0.91 -12.40 7.06
N GLN A 114 -0.53 -12.15 5.79
CA GLN A 114 0.76 -11.54 5.44
C GLN A 114 0.63 -10.04 5.11
N TYR A 115 -0.54 -9.46 5.32
CA TYR A 115 -0.76 -8.04 5.10
C TYR A 115 -0.42 -7.25 6.36
N HIS A 116 0.11 -6.05 6.15
CA HIS A 116 0.21 -5.05 7.20
C HIS A 116 -1.08 -4.23 7.19
N HIS A 117 -1.74 -4.17 8.34
CA HIS A 117 -2.99 -3.44 8.50
C HIS A 117 -2.76 -2.24 9.42
N LEU A 118 -3.01 -1.03 8.90
CA LEU A 118 -3.05 0.21 9.67
C LEU A 118 -4.45 0.80 9.52
N GLY A 119 -5.14 1.00 10.63
CA GLY A 119 -6.55 1.37 10.57
C GLY A 119 -7.16 1.93 11.84
N VAL A 120 -8.45 2.18 11.76
CA VAL A 120 -9.30 2.62 12.89
C VAL A 120 -10.56 1.76 12.96
N THR A 121 -10.91 1.31 14.17
CA THR A 121 -12.15 0.57 14.40
C THR A 121 -13.32 1.53 14.60
N GLN A 122 -14.42 1.28 13.88
CA GLN A 122 -15.68 2.01 13.98
C GLN A 122 -16.67 1.34 14.92
N SER A 123 -16.81 0.01 14.87
CA SER A 123 -17.77 -0.76 15.66
C SER A 123 -17.27 -2.18 15.93
N GLY A 124 -17.88 -2.88 16.90
CA GLY A 124 -17.47 -4.22 17.31
C GLY A 124 -16.04 -4.31 17.83
N ARG A 125 -15.53 -5.55 17.97
CA ARG A 125 -14.19 -5.84 18.47
C ARG A 125 -13.49 -6.91 17.63
N LEU A 126 -12.20 -6.72 17.39
CA LEU A 126 -11.34 -7.70 16.74
C LEU A 126 -10.19 -8.04 17.66
N ARG A 127 -9.89 -9.33 17.79
CA ARG A 127 -8.64 -9.78 18.40
C ARG A 127 -7.69 -10.24 17.33
N ALA A 128 -6.45 -9.77 17.39
CA ALA A 128 -5.34 -10.23 16.58
C ALA A 128 -4.35 -11.00 17.46
N GLN A 129 -3.74 -12.04 16.89
CA GLN A 129 -2.72 -12.85 17.55
C GLN A 129 -1.55 -13.08 16.61
N MET A 130 -0.36 -12.74 17.06
CA MET A 130 0.91 -12.99 16.36
C MET A 130 1.35 -14.45 16.55
N ALA A 131 2.27 -14.92 15.70
CA ALA A 131 2.82 -16.28 15.80
C ALA A 131 3.55 -16.59 17.13
N ASP A 132 4.07 -15.57 17.82
CA ASP A 132 4.69 -15.72 19.14
C ASP A 132 3.67 -15.75 20.30
N GLY A 133 2.37 -15.65 19.99
CA GLY A 133 1.27 -15.63 20.94
C GLY A 133 0.92 -14.23 21.47
N THR A 134 1.61 -13.17 21.05
CA THR A 134 1.25 -11.79 21.41
C THR A 134 -0.14 -11.47 20.88
N GLU A 135 -1.03 -10.99 21.76
CA GLU A 135 -2.41 -10.62 21.42
C GLU A 135 -2.67 -9.12 21.56
N LEU A 136 -3.55 -8.61 20.71
CA LEU A 136 -4.13 -7.28 20.81
C LEU A 136 -5.63 -7.39 20.52
N GLU A 137 -6.47 -6.79 21.37
CA GLU A 137 -7.87 -6.56 21.05
C GLU A 137 -8.07 -5.07 20.74
N VAL A 138 -8.78 -4.79 19.64
CA VAL A 138 -9.10 -3.44 19.18
C VAL A 138 -10.61 -3.25 19.14
N GLY A 139 -11.09 -2.10 19.64
CA GLY A 139 -12.50 -1.73 19.70
C GLY A 139 -12.77 -0.31 19.19
N PRO A 140 -14.00 0.19 19.29
CA PRO A 140 -14.41 1.44 18.67
C PRO A 140 -13.55 2.64 19.10
N GLY A 141 -12.99 3.37 18.13
CA GLY A 141 -12.12 4.51 18.35
C GLY A 141 -10.62 4.20 18.41
N ASP A 142 -10.25 2.92 18.51
CA ASP A 142 -8.84 2.53 18.54
C ASP A 142 -8.21 2.66 17.15
N ILE A 143 -7.05 3.32 17.10
CA ILE A 143 -6.11 3.25 15.98
C ILE A 143 -5.23 2.01 16.20
N PHE A 144 -5.09 1.18 15.18
CA PHE A 144 -4.34 -0.07 15.30
C PHE A 144 -3.33 -0.23 14.18
N GLU A 145 -2.25 -0.94 14.51
CA GLU A 145 -1.29 -1.48 13.57
C GLU A 145 -1.16 -2.99 13.84
N ILE A 146 -1.40 -3.82 12.83
CA ILE A 146 -1.28 -5.28 12.92
C ILE A 146 -0.27 -5.73 11.86
N PRO A 147 0.96 -6.12 12.28
CA PRO A 147 2.02 -6.53 11.35
C PRO A 147 1.71 -7.86 10.64
N PRO A 148 2.36 -8.16 9.50
CA PRO A 148 2.29 -9.48 8.87
C PRO A 148 2.65 -10.61 9.83
N GLY A 149 2.02 -11.77 9.65
CA GLY A 149 2.24 -12.95 10.49
C GLY A 149 1.22 -13.11 11.62
N HIS A 150 -0.03 -12.69 11.42
CA HIS A 150 -1.10 -12.75 12.42
C HIS A 150 -2.30 -13.60 11.97
N ASP A 151 -3.03 -14.11 12.95
CA ASP A 151 -4.45 -14.48 12.81
C ASP A 151 -5.30 -13.38 13.44
N ALA A 152 -6.57 -13.30 13.06
CA ALA A 152 -7.50 -12.36 13.66
C ALA A 152 -8.93 -12.91 13.67
N TRP A 153 -9.72 -12.54 14.67
CA TRP A 153 -11.12 -12.95 14.78
C TRP A 153 -12.00 -11.90 15.45
N VAL A 154 -13.28 -11.90 15.07
CA VAL A 154 -14.29 -11.04 15.70
C VAL A 154 -14.59 -11.54 17.10
N VAL A 155 -14.62 -10.62 18.06
CA VAL A 155 -14.97 -10.90 19.46
C VAL A 155 -16.40 -10.45 19.71
N GLY A 156 -17.23 -11.35 20.27
CA GLY A 156 -18.62 -11.06 20.61
C GLY A 156 -19.60 -11.32 19.47
N ASP A 157 -20.74 -10.65 19.54
CA ASP A 157 -21.92 -10.79 18.68
C ASP A 157 -22.20 -9.55 17.82
N GLU A 158 -21.32 -8.55 17.86
CA GLU A 158 -21.38 -7.36 17.02
C GLU A 158 -20.38 -7.47 15.84
N PRO A 159 -20.79 -7.13 14.61
CA PRO A 159 -19.85 -7.06 13.49
C PRO A 159 -18.72 -6.07 13.76
N TRP A 160 -17.48 -6.50 13.50
CA TRP A 160 -16.34 -5.59 13.53
C TRP A 160 -16.26 -4.80 12.24
N ILE A 161 -16.35 -3.47 12.35
CA ILE A 161 -16.24 -2.56 11.22
C ILE A 161 -15.02 -1.66 11.42
N SER A 162 -14.15 -1.57 10.42
CA SER A 162 -12.95 -0.73 10.47
C SER A 162 -12.63 -0.07 9.13
N VAL A 163 -11.80 0.98 9.17
CA VAL A 163 -11.18 1.58 7.98
C VAL A 163 -9.69 1.24 7.99
N ASP A 164 -9.18 0.74 6.87
CA ASP A 164 -7.78 0.38 6.65
C ASP A 164 -7.17 1.21 5.53
N PHE A 165 -5.92 1.65 5.73
CA PHE A 165 -5.20 2.57 4.87
C PHE A 165 -4.01 1.93 4.11
N GLU A 166 -3.65 0.67 4.39
CA GLU A 166 -2.42 0.05 3.87
C GLU A 166 -2.64 -1.26 3.10
N ALA A 167 -3.43 -2.20 3.62
CA ALA A 167 -3.56 -3.53 3.03
C ALA A 167 -4.45 -3.58 1.75
N MET A 168 -5.22 -2.53 1.52
CA MET A 168 -6.45 -2.59 0.72
C MET A 168 -6.24 -2.66 -0.80
N ARG A 169 -5.01 -2.47 -1.28
CA ARG A 169 -4.72 -2.58 -2.72
C ARG A 169 -4.96 -3.98 -3.28
N THR A 170 -4.64 -5.04 -2.52
CA THR A 170 -4.78 -6.43 -2.99
C THR A 170 -5.48 -7.37 -2.02
N TYR A 171 -5.60 -7.03 -0.74
CA TYR A 171 -6.22 -7.90 0.26
C TYR A 171 -7.67 -8.27 -0.08
N GLY A 172 -8.02 -9.55 0.04
CA GLY A 172 -9.37 -10.04 -0.25
C GLY A 172 -9.76 -10.07 -1.72
N LYS A 173 -8.84 -9.79 -2.66
CA LYS A 173 -9.09 -10.04 -4.08
C LYS A 173 -9.16 -11.55 -4.32
N GLN A 174 -10.21 -12.01 -4.99
CA GLN A 174 -10.19 -13.35 -5.58
C GLN A 174 -9.18 -13.35 -6.74
N ARG A 175 -8.40 -14.42 -6.89
CA ARG A 175 -7.58 -14.59 -8.10
C ARG A 175 -8.53 -14.72 -9.30
N ASP A 176 -8.45 -13.80 -10.26
CA ASP A 176 -9.14 -14.00 -11.54
C ASP A 176 -8.48 -15.18 -12.26
N GLN A 177 -9.25 -16.21 -12.60
CA GLN A 177 -8.78 -17.35 -13.39
C GLN A 177 -8.32 -16.95 -14.81
N ARG A 178 -8.56 -15.72 -15.26
CA ARG A 178 -8.12 -15.22 -16.57
C ARG A 178 -6.64 -14.86 -16.61
N ASP A 179 -6.05 -14.35 -15.53
CA ASP A 179 -4.65 -13.93 -15.54
C ASP A 179 -3.67 -15.12 -15.61
N GLU A 180 -4.08 -16.27 -15.08
CA GLU A 180 -3.29 -17.52 -15.16
C GLU A 180 -3.34 -18.16 -16.56
N ARG A 181 -4.32 -17.82 -17.41
CA ARG A 181 -4.45 -18.39 -18.77
C ARG A 181 -3.58 -17.70 -19.83
N ILE A 182 -3.10 -16.48 -19.57
CA ILE A 182 -2.29 -15.73 -20.55
C ILE A 182 -0.82 -16.16 -20.54
N LEU A 183 -0.30 -16.65 -19.42
CA LEU A 183 1.10 -17.07 -19.31
C LEU A 183 1.39 -18.44 -19.95
N ALA A 184 0.36 -19.23 -20.29
CA ALA A 184 0.52 -20.58 -20.83
C ALA A 184 0.56 -20.68 -22.37
N SER A 185 0.50 -19.56 -23.11
CA SER A 185 0.35 -19.58 -24.59
C SER A 185 1.38 -18.76 -25.36
N ILE A 186 2.65 -18.79 -24.95
CA ILE A 186 3.77 -18.38 -25.81
C ILE A 186 4.83 -19.48 -25.75
N VAL A 187 4.67 -20.49 -26.61
CA VAL A 187 5.71 -21.45 -26.99
C VAL A 187 5.59 -21.72 -28.48
#